data_AF-A0A5T3M7N9-F1
#
_entry.id   AF-A0A5T3M7N9-F1
#
_cell.length_a   1.000
_cell.length_b   1.000
_cell.length_c   1.000
_cell.angle_alpha   90.00
_cell.angle_beta   90.00
_cell.angle_gamma   90.00
#
_symmetry.space_group_name_H-M   'P 1'
#
loop_
_entity.id
_entity.type
_entity.pdbx_description
1 polymer ?
#
loop_
_entity_poly.entity_id
_entity_poly.type
_entity_poly.pdbx_seq_one_letter_code
_entity_poly.pdbx_strand_id
1 'polypeptide(L)'
;MTGRLFNMKSLILSGVFLFFAVCDSARANYDWSKCDANGNVNIQNISLKGGQYLQGQELQKITVPISYTCTTTWSSFNSLSYSAAMYLSGMGQVVNALESTGLGMDIIAQEGSLAPVTFTWKEIQAGFSGWGKSKTFGQWMAPEKTYNLSGTLTLRIFVESSFKNTFVNINIPATVIHILPYNPTQPGISVGPPTVPYTSLTVSAFNIRFIPDNSGRVIISPSVVNLGHFYTEYKETMVPREVPFTVTAQQNVGTQIPFVAPLAIEFRTNGLALADADSTVILKNNKQENNGFRLSVMDVDNNTPVQFNVKTDMGSIHLDNGAGGRIIKQYKAKVEAIPGAVIKTGAFSAAMTVIVTYN
;
A
#
# COMPACT_ATOMS: atom_id res chain seq x y z
N MET A 1 -66.71 67.01 -23.94
CA MET A 1 -67.90 66.26 -24.39
C MET A 1 -67.72 64.81 -24.02
N THR A 2 -68.66 64.32 -23.23
CA THR A 2 -68.87 62.95 -22.75
C THR A 2 -69.22 61.99 -23.89
N GLY A 3 -68.77 60.73 -23.82
CA GLY A 3 -69.21 59.69 -24.76
C GLY A 3 -68.48 58.36 -24.61
N ARG A 4 -69.05 57.48 -23.79
CA ARG A 4 -68.68 56.08 -23.52
C ARG A 4 -68.28 55.26 -24.77
N LEU A 5 -67.30 54.36 -24.61
CA LEU A 5 -67.34 53.04 -25.22
C LEU A 5 -66.84 51.99 -24.21
N PHE A 6 -67.80 51.26 -23.67
CA PHE A 6 -67.64 50.10 -22.80
C PHE A 6 -67.30 48.87 -23.65
N ASN A 7 -66.28 48.13 -23.22
CA ASN A 7 -66.30 46.68 -23.00
C ASN A 7 -66.65 45.76 -24.20
N MET A 8 -65.61 45.17 -24.80
CA MET A 8 -65.69 43.85 -25.44
C MET A 8 -64.53 42.98 -24.94
N LYS A 9 -64.74 42.34 -23.79
CA LYS A 9 -64.18 41.01 -23.53
C LYS A 9 -64.97 40.02 -24.39
N SER A 10 -64.30 39.27 -25.26
CA SER A 10 -64.53 37.85 -25.57
C SER A 10 -64.22 37.53 -27.05
N LEU A 11 -63.32 36.54 -27.22
CA LEU A 11 -63.15 35.66 -28.38
C LEU A 11 -62.91 36.28 -29.77
N ILE A 12 -61.64 36.31 -30.21
CA ILE A 12 -61.09 35.66 -31.42
C ILE A 12 -59.57 35.53 -31.15
N LEU A 13 -59.05 34.52 -30.44
CA LEU A 13 -58.76 33.15 -30.88
C LEU A 13 -58.53 33.01 -32.40
N SER A 14 -57.34 33.37 -32.88
CA SER A 14 -56.59 32.59 -33.89
C SER A 14 -55.34 33.32 -34.35
N GLY A 15 -54.20 32.63 -34.29
CA GLY A 15 -52.98 33.01 -35.00
C GLY A 15 -51.87 33.49 -34.06
N VAL A 16 -50.77 32.73 -34.05
CA VAL A 16 -49.49 33.06 -33.40
C VAL A 16 -49.41 32.64 -31.93
N PHE A 17 -49.66 31.35 -31.67
CA PHE A 17 -48.80 30.64 -30.73
C PHE A 17 -47.47 30.38 -31.44
N LEU A 18 -46.53 31.31 -31.25
CA LEU A 18 -45.11 31.04 -31.45
C LEU A 18 -44.73 29.96 -30.44
N PHE A 19 -44.72 28.71 -30.90
CA PHE A 19 -44.02 27.63 -30.22
C PHE A 19 -42.54 28.01 -30.19
N PHE A 20 -42.11 28.70 -29.13
CA PHE A 20 -40.78 28.47 -28.59
C PHE A 20 -40.79 27.10 -27.94
N ALA A 21 -40.93 26.05 -28.77
CA ALA A 21 -40.24 24.82 -28.49
C ALA A 21 -38.77 25.23 -28.53
N VAL A 22 -38.20 25.46 -27.34
CA VAL A 22 -36.79 25.25 -27.13
C VAL A 22 -36.62 23.79 -27.52
N CYS A 23 -36.34 23.53 -28.80
CA CYS A 23 -35.67 22.34 -29.22
C CYS A 23 -34.33 22.43 -28.48
N ASP A 24 -34.30 21.96 -27.24
CA ASP A 24 -33.13 21.28 -26.75
C ASP A 24 -32.82 20.29 -27.87
N SER A 25 -31.81 20.63 -28.69
CA SER A 25 -31.14 19.65 -29.52
C SER A 25 -30.98 18.46 -28.59
N ALA A 26 -31.64 17.34 -28.90
CA ALA A 26 -31.57 16.12 -28.12
C ALA A 26 -30.10 15.70 -28.09
N ARG A 27 -29.35 16.27 -27.15
CA ARG A 27 -27.96 15.96 -26.89
C ARG A 27 -28.01 14.50 -26.51
N ALA A 28 -27.25 13.71 -27.27
CA ALA A 28 -27.30 12.27 -27.17
C ALA A 28 -27.10 11.87 -25.70
N ASN A 29 -28.10 11.18 -25.12
CA ASN A 29 -28.21 10.86 -23.70
C ASN A 29 -27.02 10.02 -23.16
N TYR A 30 -26.09 9.59 -24.02
CA TYR A 30 -24.86 8.90 -23.64
C TYR A 30 -23.96 9.69 -22.69
N ASP A 31 -24.00 11.03 -22.71
CA ASP A 31 -23.16 11.87 -21.86
C ASP A 31 -23.57 11.81 -20.38
N TRP A 32 -24.76 11.28 -20.09
CA TRP A 32 -25.25 10.95 -18.75
C TRP A 32 -24.83 9.55 -18.27
N SER A 33 -24.20 8.75 -19.15
CA SER A 33 -23.54 7.52 -18.72
C SER A 33 -22.33 7.85 -17.85
N LYS A 34 -22.08 7.04 -16.83
CA LYS A 34 -20.94 7.23 -15.93
C LYS A 34 -20.41 5.91 -15.37
N CYS A 35 -19.17 5.93 -14.87
CA CYS A 35 -18.65 4.88 -14.01
C CYS A 35 -18.20 5.48 -12.69
N ASP A 36 -18.71 4.94 -11.59
CA ASP A 36 -18.31 5.28 -10.23
C ASP A 36 -17.31 4.25 -9.74
N ALA A 37 -16.06 4.66 -9.53
CA ALA A 37 -15.03 3.82 -8.93
C ALA A 37 -15.32 3.61 -7.44
N ASN A 38 -15.35 2.36 -7.02
CA ASN A 38 -15.57 1.96 -5.64
C ASN A 38 -14.21 1.76 -4.97
N GLY A 39 -13.70 2.83 -4.34
CA GLY A 39 -12.65 2.73 -3.35
C GLY A 39 -11.43 3.64 -3.54
N ASN A 40 -10.44 3.38 -2.69
CA ASN A 40 -9.13 3.98 -2.67
C ASN A 40 -8.11 2.84 -2.81
N VAL A 41 -7.21 2.96 -3.78
CA VAL A 41 -6.08 2.07 -3.95
C VAL A 41 -4.99 2.49 -2.97
N ASN A 42 -4.89 1.75 -1.87
CA ASN A 42 -3.82 1.94 -0.91
C ASN A 42 -2.58 1.14 -1.31
N ILE A 43 -1.52 1.83 -1.69
CA ILE A 43 -0.21 1.24 -1.99
C ILE A 43 0.64 1.34 -0.73
N GLN A 44 1.11 0.19 -0.24
CA GLN A 44 2.03 0.16 0.89
C GLN A 44 3.37 0.79 0.50
N ASN A 45 4.05 1.40 1.47
CA ASN A 45 5.43 1.82 1.28
C ASN A 45 6.30 0.63 0.85
N ILE A 46 7.29 0.89 0.01
CA ILE A 46 8.15 -0.14 -0.57
C ILE A 46 9.56 0.09 -0.05
N SER A 47 10.11 -0.89 0.65
CA SER A 47 11.50 -0.90 1.08
C SER A 47 12.30 -1.86 0.20
N LEU A 48 13.18 -1.31 -0.62
CA LEU A 48 14.06 -2.03 -1.55
C LEU A 48 15.50 -1.96 -1.05
N LYS A 49 16.27 -2.99 -1.42
CA LYS A 49 17.72 -2.97 -1.20
C LYS A 49 18.34 -1.78 -1.94
N GLY A 50 19.31 -1.11 -1.35
CA GLY A 50 20.10 -0.07 -2.02
C GLY A 50 21.22 -0.69 -2.85
N GLY A 51 21.52 -0.12 -4.01
CA GLY A 51 22.62 -0.62 -4.85
C GLY A 51 22.59 -0.10 -6.28
N GLN A 52 23.42 -0.71 -7.13
CA GLN A 52 23.40 -0.48 -8.57
C GLN A 52 22.45 -1.47 -9.23
N TYR A 53 21.70 -0.99 -10.20
CA TYR A 53 20.72 -1.75 -10.94
C TYR A 53 20.91 -1.59 -12.44
N LEU A 54 20.53 -2.61 -13.20
CA LEU A 54 20.59 -2.58 -14.66
C LEU A 54 19.40 -1.81 -15.22
N GLN A 55 19.60 -1.14 -16.35
CA GLN A 55 18.51 -0.53 -17.10
C GLN A 55 17.47 -1.60 -17.50
N GLY A 56 16.20 -1.28 -17.35
CA GLY A 56 15.06 -2.16 -17.60
C GLY A 56 14.78 -3.16 -16.47
N GLN A 57 15.63 -3.22 -15.43
CA GLN A 57 15.42 -4.13 -14.32
C GLN A 57 14.14 -3.78 -13.55
N GLU A 58 13.23 -4.75 -13.45
CA GLU A 58 12.06 -4.65 -12.59
C GLU A 58 12.48 -4.73 -11.13
N LEU A 59 12.09 -3.73 -10.35
CA LEU A 59 12.41 -3.63 -8.93
C LEU A 59 11.26 -4.12 -8.06
N GLN A 60 10.03 -3.79 -8.46
CA GLN A 60 8.83 -4.15 -7.73
C GLN A 60 7.64 -4.21 -8.68
N LYS A 61 6.74 -5.15 -8.41
CA LYS A 61 5.43 -5.24 -9.06
C LYS A 61 4.35 -5.36 -8.00
N ILE A 62 3.35 -4.48 -8.05
CA ILE A 62 2.27 -4.41 -7.07
C ILE A 62 0.96 -4.51 -7.80
N THR A 63 0.17 -5.54 -7.48
CA THR A 63 -1.16 -5.73 -8.04
C THR A 63 -2.20 -5.55 -6.95
N VAL A 64 -3.16 -4.68 -7.19
CA VAL A 64 -4.25 -4.34 -6.27
C VAL A 64 -5.60 -4.51 -6.96
N PRO A 65 -6.61 -5.03 -6.27
CA PRO A 65 -7.95 -5.13 -6.83
C PRO A 65 -8.58 -3.74 -6.96
N ILE A 66 -9.38 -3.55 -8.01
CA ILE A 66 -10.22 -2.38 -8.21
C ILE A 66 -11.65 -2.83 -8.47
N SER A 67 -12.62 -1.99 -8.11
CA SER A 67 -14.04 -2.24 -8.41
C SER A 67 -14.72 -0.94 -8.80
N TYR A 68 -15.74 -1.02 -9.64
CA TYR A 68 -16.47 0.14 -10.14
C TYR A 68 -17.85 -0.26 -10.65
N THR A 69 -18.77 0.69 -10.66
CA THR A 69 -20.12 0.52 -11.16
C THR A 69 -20.33 1.44 -12.35
N CYS A 70 -20.65 0.90 -13.51
CA CYS A 70 -20.95 1.68 -14.70
C CYS A 70 -22.46 1.68 -14.98
N THR A 71 -23.03 2.87 -15.17
CA THR A 71 -24.41 3.05 -15.64
C THR A 71 -24.36 3.62 -17.04
N THR A 72 -24.97 2.89 -17.97
CA THR A 72 -25.09 3.30 -19.38
C THR A 72 -26.49 3.82 -19.65
N THR A 73 -26.60 4.74 -20.60
CA THR A 73 -27.85 5.38 -21.01
C THR A 73 -28.08 5.18 -22.49
N TRP A 74 -29.29 5.50 -22.96
CA TRP A 74 -29.60 5.46 -24.38
C TRP A 74 -28.70 6.43 -25.16
N SER A 75 -28.38 6.09 -26.41
CA SER A 75 -27.65 6.98 -27.32
C SER A 75 -28.32 7.01 -28.67
N SER A 76 -28.44 8.20 -29.26
CA SER A 76 -28.87 8.38 -30.66
C SER A 76 -27.78 7.97 -31.66
N PHE A 77 -26.55 7.74 -31.18
CA PHE A 77 -25.47 7.19 -31.98
C PHE A 77 -25.55 5.66 -32.00
N ASN A 78 -26.18 5.11 -33.05
CA ASN A 78 -26.33 3.66 -33.23
C ASN A 78 -24.99 2.88 -33.25
N SER A 79 -23.86 3.55 -33.51
CA SER A 79 -22.52 2.96 -33.50
C SER A 79 -21.78 3.08 -32.16
N LEU A 80 -22.36 3.75 -31.14
CA LEU A 80 -21.68 3.95 -29.87
C LEU A 80 -21.52 2.62 -29.12
N SER A 81 -20.27 2.26 -28.81
CA SER A 81 -19.95 1.10 -28.00
C SER A 81 -19.56 1.52 -26.59
N TYR A 82 -20.35 1.11 -25.59
CA TYR A 82 -19.99 1.27 -24.18
C TYR A 82 -18.98 0.19 -23.78
N SER A 83 -17.89 0.61 -23.17
CA SER A 83 -16.82 -0.23 -22.67
C SER A 83 -15.91 0.62 -21.80
N ALA A 84 -15.55 0.11 -20.63
CA ALA A 84 -14.82 0.90 -19.65
C ALA A 84 -13.44 1.30 -20.19
N ALA A 85 -13.14 2.60 -20.14
CA ALA A 85 -11.87 3.17 -20.51
C ALA A 85 -11.23 3.87 -19.32
N MET A 86 -9.91 3.78 -19.24
CA MET A 86 -9.11 4.35 -18.17
C MET A 86 -8.31 5.54 -18.68
N TYR A 87 -8.33 6.63 -17.91
CA TYR A 87 -7.55 7.84 -18.16
C TYR A 87 -6.77 8.21 -16.90
N LEU A 88 -5.47 8.46 -17.06
CA LEU A 88 -4.58 8.88 -15.98
C LEU A 88 -4.57 10.41 -15.93
N SER A 89 -4.78 11.02 -14.77
CA SER A 89 -4.71 12.48 -14.60
C SER A 89 -3.69 12.86 -13.53
N GLY A 90 -3.10 14.04 -13.65
CA GLY A 90 -2.19 14.57 -12.62
C GLY A 90 -0.84 13.83 -12.49
N MET A 91 -0.46 13.00 -13.45
CA MET A 91 0.76 12.17 -13.37
C MET A 91 2.08 12.95 -13.38
N GLY A 92 2.07 14.26 -13.70
CA GLY A 92 3.30 15.05 -13.79
C GLY A 92 4.13 15.06 -12.50
N GLN A 93 3.49 15.06 -11.33
CA GLN A 93 4.23 15.00 -10.06
C GLN A 93 4.87 13.62 -9.81
N VAL A 94 4.20 12.54 -10.25
CA VAL A 94 4.77 11.18 -10.19
C VAL A 94 5.93 11.05 -11.16
N VAL A 95 5.81 11.60 -12.37
CA VAL A 95 6.89 11.64 -13.37
C VAL A 95 8.12 12.33 -12.78
N ASN A 96 7.95 13.53 -12.23
CA ASN A 96 9.05 14.28 -11.62
C ASN A 96 9.73 13.51 -10.47
N ALA A 97 8.94 12.83 -9.62
CA ALA A 97 9.46 12.06 -8.49
C ALA A 97 10.32 10.87 -8.93
N LEU A 98 9.91 10.14 -9.97
CA LEU A 98 10.62 8.96 -10.45
C LEU A 98 11.78 9.29 -11.40
N GLU A 99 11.57 10.22 -12.34
CA GLU A 99 12.54 10.58 -13.37
C GLU A 99 13.82 11.19 -12.76
N SER A 100 13.68 12.05 -11.74
CA SER A 100 14.81 12.64 -11.01
C SER A 100 15.73 11.60 -10.35
N THR A 101 15.25 10.38 -10.18
CA THR A 101 16.02 9.27 -9.59
C THR A 101 16.45 8.23 -10.61
N GLY A 102 15.97 8.30 -11.85
CA GLY A 102 16.25 7.31 -12.90
C GLY A 102 15.31 6.09 -12.87
N LEU A 103 14.18 6.18 -12.16
CA LEU A 103 13.15 5.16 -12.12
C LEU A 103 12.04 5.44 -13.15
N GLY A 104 11.34 4.38 -13.54
CA GLY A 104 10.13 4.43 -14.33
C GLY A 104 9.03 3.56 -13.72
N MET A 105 7.80 3.79 -14.15
CA MET A 105 6.64 3.03 -13.70
C MET A 105 5.65 2.79 -14.84
N ASP A 106 5.33 1.52 -15.11
CA ASP A 106 4.19 1.18 -15.95
C ASP A 106 2.93 1.00 -15.07
N ILE A 107 1.79 1.41 -15.59
CA ILE A 107 0.48 1.15 -14.99
C ILE A 107 -0.29 0.20 -15.89
N ILE A 108 -0.71 -0.95 -15.36
CA ILE A 108 -1.38 -2.00 -16.13
C ILE A 108 -2.77 -2.22 -15.53
N ALA A 109 -3.81 -2.08 -16.34
CA ALA A 109 -5.19 -2.31 -15.94
C ALA A 109 -5.74 -3.57 -16.60
N GLN A 110 -6.50 -4.37 -15.85
CA GLN A 110 -7.12 -5.59 -16.37
C GLN A 110 -8.49 -5.80 -15.72
N GLU A 111 -9.57 -5.85 -16.51
CA GLU A 111 -10.90 -6.23 -16.01
C GLU A 111 -11.09 -7.75 -16.16
N GLY A 112 -11.46 -8.43 -15.07
CA GLY A 112 -11.64 -9.88 -15.06
C GLY A 112 -10.49 -10.65 -15.72
N SER A 113 -10.81 -11.44 -16.74
CA SER A 113 -9.86 -12.23 -17.54
C SER A 113 -9.50 -11.62 -18.89
N LEU A 114 -9.88 -10.36 -19.15
CA LEU A 114 -9.57 -9.68 -20.41
C LEU A 114 -8.06 -9.45 -20.56
N ALA A 115 -7.64 -9.12 -21.78
CA ALA A 115 -6.24 -8.76 -22.03
C ALA A 115 -5.87 -7.50 -21.22
N PRO A 116 -4.72 -7.49 -20.53
CA PRO A 116 -4.29 -6.34 -19.78
C PRO A 116 -3.91 -5.19 -20.71
N VAL A 117 -4.21 -3.98 -20.28
CA VAL A 117 -3.90 -2.74 -20.98
C VAL A 117 -2.81 -2.01 -20.22
N THR A 118 -1.70 -1.72 -20.90
CA THR A 118 -0.54 -1.09 -20.28
C THR A 118 -0.45 0.37 -20.69
N PHE A 119 -0.39 1.26 -19.70
CA PHE A 119 0.12 2.63 -19.82
C PHE A 119 1.61 2.57 -19.55
N THR A 120 2.40 2.60 -20.63
CA THR A 120 3.85 2.51 -20.55
C THR A 120 4.44 3.77 -19.94
N TRP A 121 5.62 3.66 -19.34
CA TRP A 121 6.32 4.81 -18.78
C TRP A 121 6.48 5.95 -19.78
N LYS A 122 6.83 5.64 -21.04
CA LYS A 122 6.94 6.63 -22.13
C LYS A 122 5.62 7.39 -22.38
N GLU A 123 4.49 6.71 -22.31
CA GLU A 123 3.17 7.35 -22.46
C GLU A 123 2.83 8.22 -21.25
N ILE A 124 3.19 7.78 -20.04
CA ILE A 124 3.02 8.53 -18.80
C ILE A 124 3.87 9.81 -18.80
N GLN A 125 5.12 9.72 -19.24
CA GLN A 125 6.02 10.87 -19.39
C GLN A 125 5.51 11.88 -20.42
N ALA A 126 5.01 11.40 -21.56
CA ALA A 126 4.41 12.26 -22.58
C ALA A 126 3.17 13.02 -22.06
N GLY A 127 2.62 12.57 -20.94
CA GLY A 127 1.47 13.15 -20.29
C GLY A 127 0.17 12.70 -20.93
N PHE A 128 -0.85 12.65 -20.08
CA PHE A 128 -2.23 12.43 -20.48
C PHE A 128 -2.97 13.75 -20.25
N SER A 129 -3.07 14.59 -21.29
CA SER A 129 -3.95 15.75 -21.27
C SER A 129 -5.24 15.42 -22.01
N GLY A 130 -6.26 15.06 -21.23
CA GLY A 130 -7.62 14.89 -21.72
C GLY A 130 -7.96 13.52 -22.30
N TRP A 131 -9.23 13.41 -22.67
CA TRP A 131 -9.95 12.17 -22.99
C TRP A 131 -9.33 11.33 -24.12
N GLY A 132 -8.71 11.96 -25.12
CA GLY A 132 -8.20 11.29 -26.33
C GLY A 132 -6.99 10.36 -26.14
N LYS A 133 -6.42 10.29 -24.92
CA LYS A 133 -5.32 9.38 -24.58
C LYS A 133 -5.74 8.27 -23.61
N SER A 134 -7.03 8.14 -23.32
CA SER A 134 -7.54 7.05 -22.49
C SER A 134 -7.46 5.72 -23.25
N LYS A 135 -7.40 4.61 -22.50
CA LYS A 135 -7.35 3.26 -23.08
C LYS A 135 -8.51 2.43 -22.57
N THR A 136 -9.22 1.80 -23.49
CA THR A 136 -10.28 0.83 -23.17
C THR A 136 -9.69 -0.44 -22.60
N PHE A 137 -10.18 -0.88 -21.45
CA PHE A 137 -9.73 -2.10 -20.76
C PHE A 137 -10.88 -3.01 -20.31
N GLY A 138 -12.12 -2.51 -20.27
CA GLY A 138 -13.28 -3.27 -19.84
C GLY A 138 -14.02 -3.98 -20.98
N GLN A 139 -14.94 -4.86 -20.60
CA GLN A 139 -15.83 -5.54 -21.52
C GLN A 139 -16.83 -4.60 -22.18
N TRP A 140 -17.50 -5.10 -23.21
CA TRP A 140 -18.64 -4.40 -23.81
C TRP A 140 -19.83 -4.34 -22.84
N MET A 141 -20.51 -3.19 -22.82
CA MET A 141 -21.71 -2.95 -22.03
C MET A 141 -22.88 -2.58 -22.96
N ALA A 142 -24.04 -3.16 -22.71
CA ALA A 142 -25.26 -2.77 -23.41
C ALA A 142 -25.76 -1.43 -22.87
N PRO A 143 -26.41 -0.59 -23.71
CA PRO A 143 -27.04 0.64 -23.25
C PRO A 143 -28.15 0.37 -22.23
N GLU A 144 -28.50 1.40 -21.45
CA GLU A 144 -29.61 1.43 -20.49
C GLU A 144 -29.52 0.35 -19.40
N LYS A 145 -28.30 0.01 -18.98
CA LYS A 145 -28.01 -0.97 -17.93
C LYS A 145 -26.95 -0.50 -16.96
N THR A 146 -27.02 -1.05 -15.74
CA THR A 146 -26.00 -0.89 -14.70
C THR A 146 -25.17 -2.17 -14.58
N TYR A 147 -23.86 -2.02 -14.50
CA TYR A 147 -22.89 -3.09 -14.39
C TYR A 147 -22.02 -2.90 -13.14
N ASN A 148 -21.86 -3.95 -12.34
CA ASN A 148 -20.88 -4.00 -11.25
C ASN A 148 -19.68 -4.80 -11.73
N LEU A 149 -18.53 -4.15 -11.80
CA LEU A 149 -17.34 -4.64 -12.48
C LEU A 149 -16.14 -4.58 -11.54
N SER A 150 -15.18 -5.46 -11.79
CA SER A 150 -13.95 -5.52 -11.01
C SER A 150 -12.78 -5.94 -11.88
N GLY A 151 -11.59 -5.56 -11.42
CA GLY A 151 -10.35 -5.81 -12.12
C GLY A 151 -9.17 -5.66 -11.20
N THR A 152 -8.00 -5.52 -11.81
CA THR A 152 -6.77 -5.24 -11.11
C THR A 152 -6.06 -4.04 -11.73
N LEU A 153 -5.39 -3.30 -10.87
CA LEU A 153 -4.40 -2.31 -11.23
C LEU A 153 -3.03 -2.85 -10.83
N THR A 154 -2.08 -2.85 -11.74
CA THR A 154 -0.71 -3.27 -11.46
C THR A 154 0.26 -2.13 -11.70
N LEU A 155 1.03 -1.78 -10.68
CA LEU A 155 2.15 -0.85 -10.77
C LEU A 155 3.43 -1.67 -10.95
N ARG A 156 4.16 -1.44 -12.04
CA ARG A 156 5.46 -2.06 -12.30
C ARG A 156 6.52 -0.98 -12.21
N ILE A 157 7.33 -1.01 -11.16
CA ILE A 157 8.43 -0.07 -10.93
C ILE A 157 9.72 -0.70 -11.44
N PHE A 158 10.47 0.04 -12.23
CA PHE A 158 11.69 -0.43 -12.85
C PHE A 158 12.71 0.69 -13.03
N VAL A 159 13.92 0.31 -13.40
CA VAL A 159 15.03 1.24 -13.65
C VAL A 159 14.98 1.70 -15.10
N GLU A 160 14.63 2.97 -15.33
CA GLU A 160 14.52 3.54 -16.69
C GLU A 160 15.87 3.96 -17.24
N SER A 161 16.73 4.54 -16.40
CA SER A 161 18.08 4.99 -16.74
C SER A 161 19.05 4.69 -15.60
N SER A 162 20.27 5.23 -15.59
CA SER A 162 21.26 4.90 -14.56
C SER A 162 20.79 5.34 -13.16
N PHE A 163 20.23 4.43 -12.38
CA PHE A 163 19.89 4.65 -10.98
C PHE A 163 21.16 4.58 -10.12
N LYS A 164 21.63 5.74 -9.65
CA LYS A 164 22.89 5.85 -8.87
C LYS A 164 22.67 6.07 -7.38
N ASN A 165 21.44 6.34 -6.95
CA ASN A 165 21.13 6.67 -5.57
C ASN A 165 20.97 5.40 -4.73
N THR A 166 21.86 5.16 -3.78
CA THR A 166 21.86 3.90 -3.02
C THR A 166 21.15 3.99 -1.67
N PHE A 167 20.87 5.20 -1.14
CA PHE A 167 20.21 5.39 0.15
C PHE A 167 19.24 6.59 0.17
N VAL A 168 18.06 6.39 -0.40
CA VAL A 168 17.09 7.47 -0.68
C VAL A 168 15.67 7.07 -0.33
N ASN A 169 14.84 8.05 0.02
CA ASN A 169 13.40 7.93 0.13
C ASN A 169 12.72 8.78 -0.93
N ILE A 170 11.94 8.15 -1.80
CA ILE A 170 11.24 8.80 -2.91
C ILE A 170 9.76 8.83 -2.55
N ASN A 171 9.22 10.02 -2.36
CA ASN A 171 7.79 10.19 -2.10
C ASN A 171 7.02 10.25 -3.42
N ILE A 172 6.16 9.25 -3.64
CA ILE A 172 5.22 9.22 -4.75
C ILE A 172 3.91 9.87 -4.28
N PRO A 173 3.51 11.01 -4.89
CA PRO A 173 2.30 11.71 -4.48
C PRO A 173 1.04 10.92 -4.83
N ALA A 174 -0.05 11.23 -4.14
CA ALA A 174 -1.36 10.67 -4.46
C ALA A 174 -1.81 11.10 -5.85
N THR A 175 -2.48 10.22 -6.57
CA THR A 175 -2.98 10.48 -7.93
C THR A 175 -4.41 10.00 -8.11
N VAL A 176 -5.01 10.40 -9.23
CA VAL A 176 -6.37 10.01 -9.59
C VAL A 176 -6.36 9.30 -10.94
N ILE A 177 -7.10 8.20 -11.00
CA ILE A 177 -7.35 7.43 -12.22
C ILE A 177 -8.84 7.50 -12.49
N HIS A 178 -9.19 7.95 -13.69
CA HIS A 178 -10.58 8.05 -14.13
C HIS A 178 -10.97 6.78 -14.87
N ILE A 179 -12.11 6.19 -14.50
CA ILE A 179 -12.74 5.09 -15.22
C ILE A 179 -14.02 5.66 -15.85
N LEU A 180 -14.16 5.53 -17.17
CA LEU A 180 -15.21 6.15 -17.95
C LEU A 180 -15.95 5.10 -18.81
N PRO A 181 -17.25 5.29 -19.12
CA PRO A 181 -18.12 4.21 -19.58
C PRO A 181 -18.05 3.86 -21.08
N TYR A 182 -17.24 4.56 -21.87
CA TYR A 182 -17.10 4.31 -23.32
C TYR A 182 -15.69 4.64 -23.80
N ASN A 183 -15.25 4.09 -24.93
CA ASN A 183 -13.95 4.42 -25.54
C ASN A 183 -13.97 5.86 -26.10
N PRO A 184 -12.91 6.68 -25.95
CA PRO A 184 -12.79 7.99 -26.62
C PRO A 184 -12.70 7.90 -28.14
N THR A 185 -12.12 6.82 -28.64
CA THR A 185 -11.86 6.59 -30.05
C THR A 185 -12.92 5.63 -30.55
N GLN A 186 -13.99 6.20 -31.10
CA GLN A 186 -15.10 5.44 -31.69
C GLN A 186 -15.09 5.67 -33.21
N PRO A 187 -15.33 4.64 -34.03
CA PRO A 187 -15.41 4.81 -35.48
C PRO A 187 -16.53 5.78 -35.87
N GLY A 188 -16.16 6.87 -36.55
CA GLY A 188 -17.11 7.81 -37.16
C GLY A 188 -17.86 8.73 -36.19
N ILE A 189 -17.59 8.67 -34.89
CA ILE A 189 -18.20 9.57 -33.89
C ILE A 189 -17.15 10.09 -32.91
N SER A 190 -17.26 11.37 -32.55
CA SER A 190 -16.44 11.98 -31.50
C SER A 190 -17.28 12.05 -30.23
N VAL A 191 -16.81 11.39 -29.17
CA VAL A 191 -17.46 11.40 -27.86
C VAL A 191 -16.65 12.22 -26.87
N GLY A 192 -17.30 13.11 -26.13
CA GLY A 192 -16.71 13.82 -25.01
C GLY A 192 -16.75 12.98 -23.72
N PRO A 193 -16.07 13.39 -22.64
CA PRO A 193 -16.25 12.76 -21.33
C PRO A 193 -17.69 12.97 -20.80
N PRO A 194 -18.12 12.18 -19.79
CA PRO A 194 -19.42 12.37 -19.16
C PRO A 194 -19.63 13.80 -18.65
N THR A 195 -20.86 14.31 -18.79
CA THR A 195 -21.28 15.63 -18.28
C THR A 195 -21.84 15.55 -16.86
N VAL A 196 -22.15 14.35 -16.39
CA VAL A 196 -22.62 14.07 -15.03
C VAL A 196 -21.47 13.78 -14.07
N PRO A 197 -21.61 14.09 -12.77
CA PRO A 197 -20.63 13.73 -11.76
C PRO A 197 -20.42 12.21 -11.67
N TYR A 198 -19.15 11.81 -11.52
CA TYR A 198 -18.73 10.44 -11.32
C TYR A 198 -17.56 10.37 -10.34
N THR A 199 -17.41 9.20 -9.71
CA THR A 199 -16.36 8.96 -8.72
C THR A 199 -15.12 8.39 -9.38
N SER A 200 -13.99 9.07 -9.23
CA SER A 200 -12.70 8.60 -9.77
C SER A 200 -11.98 7.71 -8.76
N LEU A 201 -11.10 6.83 -9.24
CA LEU A 201 -10.28 5.96 -8.41
C LEU A 201 -9.12 6.79 -7.84
N THR A 202 -9.04 6.86 -6.52
CA THR A 202 -7.91 7.52 -5.84
C THR A 202 -6.81 6.52 -5.58
N VAL A 203 -5.56 6.90 -5.83
CA VAL A 203 -4.37 6.12 -5.48
C VAL A 203 -3.63 6.90 -4.39
N SER A 204 -3.44 6.27 -3.23
CA SER A 204 -2.76 6.87 -2.09
C SER A 204 -1.31 7.22 -2.40
N ALA A 205 -0.80 8.28 -1.77
CA ALA A 205 0.64 8.52 -1.74
C ALA A 205 1.37 7.36 -1.04
N PHE A 206 2.58 7.06 -1.50
CA PHE A 206 3.43 6.02 -0.90
C PHE A 206 4.91 6.37 -1.09
N ASN A 207 5.77 5.73 -0.33
CA ASN A 207 7.22 5.92 -0.43
C ASN A 207 7.90 4.73 -1.07
N ILE A 208 8.95 4.98 -1.85
CA ILE A 208 9.92 4.00 -2.31
C ILE A 208 11.24 4.30 -1.61
N ARG A 209 11.69 3.41 -0.74
CA ARG A 209 12.93 3.53 0.03
C ARG A 209 13.97 2.58 -0.53
N PHE A 210 15.15 3.10 -0.84
CA PHE A 210 16.32 2.29 -1.13
C PHE A 210 17.22 2.34 0.09
N ILE A 211 17.53 1.19 0.67
CA ILE A 211 18.33 1.09 1.90
C ILE A 211 19.47 0.10 1.65
N PRO A 212 20.74 0.55 1.62
CA PRO A 212 21.85 -0.30 1.23
C PRO A 212 22.19 -1.31 2.33
N ASP A 213 22.93 -2.36 1.94
CA ASP A 213 23.51 -3.27 2.92
C ASP A 213 24.42 -2.51 3.89
N ASN A 214 24.51 -3.00 5.13
CA ASN A 214 25.32 -2.39 6.20
C ASN A 214 24.92 -0.94 6.54
N SER A 215 23.74 -0.48 6.11
CA SER A 215 23.20 0.84 6.45
C SER A 215 22.84 1.00 7.92
N GLY A 216 22.63 -0.12 8.62
CA GLY A 216 22.37 -0.17 10.04
C GLY A 216 23.09 -1.31 10.73
N ARG A 217 23.07 -1.27 12.06
CA ARG A 217 23.62 -2.29 12.95
C ARG A 217 22.64 -2.55 14.09
N VAL A 218 22.53 -3.83 14.48
CA VAL A 218 21.83 -4.25 15.70
C VAL A 218 22.85 -4.46 16.81
N ILE A 219 22.58 -3.90 17.99
CA ILE A 219 23.41 -4.01 19.19
C ILE A 219 22.54 -4.55 20.32
N ILE A 220 22.94 -5.67 20.91
CA ILE A 220 22.27 -6.28 22.07
C ILE A 220 23.15 -6.02 23.29
N SER A 221 22.61 -5.41 24.34
CA SER A 221 23.35 -5.06 25.55
C SER A 221 22.60 -5.43 26.83
N PRO A 222 23.15 -6.33 27.68
CA PRO A 222 24.35 -7.14 27.43
C PRO A 222 24.10 -8.19 26.34
N SER A 223 25.15 -8.59 25.60
CA SER A 223 25.04 -9.64 24.58
C SER A 223 24.91 -11.05 25.16
N VAL A 224 25.25 -11.21 26.44
CA VAL A 224 25.06 -12.44 27.21
C VAL A 224 24.31 -12.09 28.48
N VAL A 225 23.15 -12.73 28.67
CA VAL A 225 22.32 -12.53 29.86
C VAL A 225 22.60 -13.64 30.86
N ASN A 226 23.20 -13.29 32.01
CA ASN A 226 23.50 -14.25 33.07
C ASN A 226 22.34 -14.32 34.07
N LEU A 227 21.70 -15.49 34.15
CA LEU A 227 20.54 -15.75 35.03
C LEU A 227 20.95 -16.31 36.40
N GLY A 228 22.25 -16.57 36.62
CA GLY A 228 22.79 -17.16 37.83
C GLY A 228 22.37 -18.61 38.07
N HIS A 229 22.46 -19.05 39.33
CA HIS A 229 22.19 -20.44 39.74
C HIS A 229 20.81 -20.61 40.38
N PHE A 230 20.09 -21.66 40.01
CA PHE A 230 18.85 -22.11 40.66
C PHE A 230 19.17 -23.31 41.56
N TYR A 231 18.82 -23.27 42.85
CA TYR A 231 19.11 -24.35 43.79
C TYR A 231 17.86 -25.21 43.99
N THR A 232 17.95 -26.49 43.62
CA THR A 232 16.82 -27.44 43.70
C THR A 232 16.42 -27.78 45.14
N GLU A 233 17.33 -27.59 46.10
CA GLU A 233 17.12 -27.92 47.51
C GLU A 233 16.28 -26.86 48.26
N TYR A 234 16.19 -25.64 47.71
CA TYR A 234 15.52 -24.51 48.35
C TYR A 234 14.41 -23.97 47.44
N LYS A 235 13.14 -24.26 47.79
CA LYS A 235 11.96 -23.78 47.04
C LYS A 235 11.94 -22.27 46.84
N GLU A 236 12.46 -21.52 47.81
CA GLU A 236 12.58 -20.05 47.76
C GLU A 236 13.49 -19.56 46.63
N THR A 237 14.43 -20.40 46.17
CA THR A 237 15.34 -20.06 45.07
C THR A 237 14.82 -20.49 43.69
N MET A 238 13.66 -21.16 43.65
CA MET A 238 12.95 -21.59 42.44
C MET A 238 11.99 -20.53 41.89
N VAL A 239 12.05 -19.31 42.42
CA VAL A 239 11.29 -18.16 41.92
C VAL A 239 11.75 -17.75 40.52
N PRO A 240 10.85 -17.17 39.71
CA PRO A 240 11.22 -16.61 38.41
C PRO A 240 12.36 -15.61 38.54
N ARG A 241 13.32 -15.68 37.62
CA ARG A 241 14.40 -14.70 37.49
C ARG A 241 14.23 -13.89 36.23
N GLU A 242 14.34 -12.58 36.37
CA GLU A 242 14.27 -11.62 35.28
C GLU A 242 15.57 -10.83 35.22
N VAL A 243 16.16 -10.77 34.03
CA VAL A 243 17.38 -9.98 33.80
C VAL A 243 17.16 -9.08 32.58
N PRO A 244 17.35 -7.76 32.73
CA PRO A 244 17.11 -6.82 31.64
C PRO A 244 18.20 -6.89 30.58
N PHE A 245 17.81 -6.64 29.34
CA PHE A 245 18.72 -6.36 28.23
C PHE A 245 18.05 -5.38 27.26
N THR A 246 18.83 -4.82 26.35
CA THR A 246 18.35 -3.88 25.34
C THR A 246 18.69 -4.37 23.95
N VAL A 247 17.80 -4.08 23.00
CA VAL A 247 18.06 -4.20 21.57
C VAL A 247 18.06 -2.80 20.99
N THR A 248 19.20 -2.39 20.45
CA THR A 248 19.38 -1.13 19.74
C THR A 248 19.47 -1.41 18.25
N ALA A 249 18.65 -0.75 17.43
CA ALA A 249 18.91 -0.61 16.00
C ALA A 249 19.47 0.79 15.75
N GLN A 250 20.61 0.86 15.08
CA GLN A 250 21.34 2.10 14.83
C GLN A 250 21.69 2.23 13.36
N GLN A 251 21.61 3.45 12.84
CA GLN A 251 22.11 3.83 11.53
C GLN A 251 23.64 3.86 11.52
N ASN A 252 24.25 3.25 10.51
CA ASN A 252 25.71 3.17 10.35
C ASN A 252 26.23 4.11 9.26
N VAL A 253 25.40 4.46 8.28
CA VAL A 253 25.75 5.35 7.16
C VAL A 253 24.66 6.40 6.94
N GLY A 254 25.05 7.58 6.48
CA GLY A 254 24.11 8.68 6.20
C GLY A 254 23.24 8.43 4.97
N THR A 255 22.01 8.93 5.00
CA THR A 255 21.13 9.04 3.81
C THR A 255 21.37 10.37 3.08
N GLN A 256 21.05 10.46 1.79
CA GLN A 256 21.11 11.74 1.06
C GLN A 256 20.07 12.75 1.57
N ILE A 257 18.86 12.28 1.87
CA ILE A 257 17.75 13.08 2.39
C ILE A 257 17.24 12.39 3.65
N PRO A 258 17.07 13.09 4.78
CA PRO A 258 16.52 12.47 5.98
C PRO A 258 15.12 11.91 5.79
N PHE A 259 14.86 10.74 6.36
CA PHE A 259 13.53 10.14 6.34
C PHE A 259 13.31 9.21 7.53
N VAL A 260 12.04 8.87 7.77
CA VAL A 260 11.64 7.94 8.81
C VAL A 260 11.31 6.59 8.17
N ALA A 261 11.89 5.52 8.72
CA ALA A 261 11.63 4.16 8.30
C ALA A 261 11.06 3.33 9.46
N PRO A 262 9.92 2.64 9.29
CA PRO A 262 9.42 1.68 10.27
C PRO A 262 10.33 0.45 10.30
N LEU A 263 10.51 -0.13 11.49
CA LEU A 263 11.30 -1.33 11.71
C LEU A 263 10.44 -2.43 12.33
N ALA A 264 10.66 -3.66 11.87
CA ALA A 264 10.20 -4.85 12.57
C ALA A 264 11.36 -5.51 13.33
N ILE A 265 11.06 -6.16 14.44
CA ILE A 265 11.97 -6.99 15.22
C ILE A 265 11.45 -8.44 15.27
N GLU A 266 12.35 -9.40 15.21
CA GLU A 266 12.07 -10.82 15.31
C GLU A 266 13.11 -11.49 16.22
N PHE A 267 12.67 -12.29 17.18
CA PHE A 267 13.54 -13.14 18.00
C PHE A 267 13.50 -14.57 17.48
N ARG A 268 14.54 -14.97 16.74
CA ARG A 268 14.68 -16.32 16.21
C ARG A 268 15.32 -17.26 17.20
N THR A 269 14.67 -18.41 17.41
CA THR A 269 15.14 -19.40 18.37
C THR A 269 16.10 -20.43 17.78
N ASN A 270 16.39 -20.34 16.48
CA ASN A 270 17.40 -21.19 15.81
C ASN A 270 17.18 -22.70 16.05
N GLY A 271 15.92 -23.16 16.11
CA GLY A 271 15.56 -24.57 16.27
C GLY A 271 15.39 -25.05 17.73
N LEU A 272 15.41 -24.15 18.72
CA LEU A 272 15.05 -24.51 20.10
C LEU A 272 13.56 -24.91 20.19
N ALA A 273 13.25 -25.85 21.09
CA ALA A 273 11.89 -26.35 21.29
C ALA A 273 11.01 -25.27 21.95
N LEU A 274 9.91 -24.93 21.29
CA LEU A 274 8.97 -23.91 21.73
C LEU A 274 7.82 -24.50 22.55
N ALA A 275 7.25 -23.68 23.42
CA ALA A 275 6.04 -23.96 24.19
C ALA A 275 5.21 -22.68 24.38
N ASP A 276 4.06 -22.82 25.06
CA ASP A 276 3.17 -21.71 25.42
C ASP A 276 2.83 -20.79 24.22
N ALA A 277 2.32 -21.39 23.14
CA ALA A 277 2.01 -20.70 21.89
C ALA A 277 3.22 -19.91 21.30
N ASP A 278 4.37 -20.55 21.28
CA ASP A 278 5.64 -20.03 20.74
C ASP A 278 6.21 -18.82 21.51
N SER A 279 5.79 -18.60 22.75
CA SER A 279 6.27 -17.51 23.60
C SER A 279 7.36 -17.94 24.60
N THR A 280 7.62 -19.24 24.72
CA THR A 280 8.64 -19.78 25.62
C THR A 280 9.50 -20.83 24.93
N VAL A 281 10.76 -20.94 25.38
CA VAL A 281 11.69 -22.00 25.00
C VAL A 281 11.87 -22.96 26.18
N ILE A 282 11.72 -24.26 25.94
CA ILE A 282 12.04 -25.29 26.93
C ILE A 282 13.56 -25.43 27.03
N LEU A 283 14.11 -25.25 28.22
CA LEU A 283 15.55 -25.30 28.45
C LEU A 283 16.04 -26.74 28.60
N LYS A 284 17.23 -27.01 28.07
CA LYS A 284 17.91 -28.30 28.18
C LYS A 284 19.19 -28.17 28.98
N ASN A 285 19.52 -29.20 29.75
CA ASN A 285 20.80 -29.28 30.43
C ASN A 285 21.92 -29.69 29.43
N ASN A 286 23.15 -29.75 29.92
CA ASN A 286 24.33 -30.21 29.17
C ASN A 286 24.23 -31.65 28.62
N LYS A 287 23.28 -32.47 29.12
CA LYS A 287 22.98 -33.81 28.60
C LYS A 287 21.89 -33.82 27.53
N GLN A 288 21.45 -32.64 27.07
CA GLN A 288 20.35 -32.47 26.09
C GLN A 288 18.98 -32.94 26.60
N GLU A 289 18.83 -33.08 27.91
CA GLU A 289 17.56 -33.42 28.56
C GLU A 289 16.84 -32.14 28.96
N ASN A 290 15.50 -32.11 28.84
CA ASN A 290 14.70 -31.00 29.36
C ASN A 290 14.98 -30.82 30.87
N ASN A 291 15.39 -29.62 31.27
CA ASN A 291 15.86 -29.37 32.63
C ASN A 291 14.74 -28.96 33.60
N GLY A 292 13.51 -28.83 33.11
CA GLY A 292 12.33 -28.42 33.89
C GLY A 292 12.11 -26.90 33.97
N PHE A 293 12.91 -26.09 33.26
CA PHE A 293 12.74 -24.64 33.16
C PHE A 293 12.33 -24.22 31.74
N ARG A 294 11.68 -23.06 31.67
CA ARG A 294 11.39 -22.35 30.42
C ARG A 294 11.98 -20.95 30.44
N LEU A 295 12.35 -20.46 29.25
CA LEU A 295 12.84 -19.11 29.00
C LEU A 295 11.80 -18.35 28.16
N SER A 296 11.44 -17.15 28.59
CA SER A 296 10.72 -16.18 27.77
C SER A 296 11.51 -14.88 27.63
N VAL A 297 11.21 -14.12 26.57
CA VAL A 297 11.64 -12.73 26.42
C VAL A 297 10.40 -11.87 26.62
N MET A 298 10.46 -10.91 27.54
CA MET A 298 9.36 -9.99 27.86
C MET A 298 9.69 -8.61 27.28
N ASP A 299 8.77 -8.03 26.51
CA ASP A 299 8.81 -6.61 26.17
C ASP A 299 8.49 -5.79 27.42
N VAL A 300 9.37 -4.86 27.79
CA VAL A 300 9.22 -4.07 29.02
C VAL A 300 8.12 -3.02 28.91
N ASP A 301 7.90 -2.46 27.71
CA ASP A 301 6.95 -1.36 27.51
C ASP A 301 5.51 -1.83 27.75
N ASN A 302 5.19 -3.04 27.28
CA ASN A 302 3.85 -3.61 27.35
C ASN A 302 3.71 -4.75 28.38
N ASN A 303 4.80 -5.17 29.00
CA ASN A 303 4.89 -6.33 29.89
C ASN A 303 4.30 -7.62 29.28
N THR A 304 4.45 -7.77 27.96
CA THR A 304 3.94 -8.92 27.19
C THR A 304 5.08 -9.84 26.77
N PRO A 305 4.88 -11.17 26.79
CA PRO A 305 5.86 -12.08 26.25
C PRO A 305 5.98 -11.90 24.72
N VAL A 306 7.21 -11.90 24.23
CA VAL A 306 7.52 -11.91 22.81
C VAL A 306 7.15 -13.26 22.24
N GLN A 307 6.45 -13.26 21.11
CA GLN A 307 6.25 -14.45 20.31
C GLN A 307 7.48 -14.70 19.45
N PHE A 308 8.10 -15.87 19.60
CA PHE A 308 9.31 -16.22 18.88
C PHE A 308 9.04 -16.54 17.42
N ASN A 309 10.03 -16.27 16.56
CA ASN A 309 9.95 -16.47 15.10
C ASN A 309 8.78 -15.72 14.42
N VAL A 310 8.27 -14.67 15.06
CA VAL A 310 7.25 -13.77 14.54
C VAL A 310 7.82 -12.36 14.50
N LYS A 311 7.59 -11.65 13.39
CA LYS A 311 7.94 -10.23 13.26
C LYS A 311 6.92 -9.38 14.01
N THR A 312 7.40 -8.49 14.85
CA THR A 312 6.59 -7.49 15.55
C THR A 312 7.12 -6.09 15.28
N ASP A 313 6.30 -5.07 15.53
CA ASP A 313 6.73 -3.68 15.39
C ASP A 313 7.82 -3.33 16.41
N MET A 314 8.95 -2.79 15.93
CA MET A 314 9.98 -2.22 16.78
C MET A 314 9.77 -0.72 17.00
N GLY A 315 8.98 -0.08 16.12
CA GLY A 315 8.85 1.37 16.01
C GLY A 315 9.63 1.91 14.81
N SER A 316 9.79 3.23 14.75
CA SER A 316 10.43 3.91 13.62
C SER A 316 11.83 4.42 13.95
N ILE A 317 12.74 4.32 12.98
CA ILE A 317 14.07 4.93 13.04
C ILE A 317 14.11 6.19 12.16
N HIS A 318 14.66 7.27 12.71
CA HIS A 318 14.98 8.48 11.96
C HIS A 318 16.34 8.28 11.30
N LEU A 319 16.39 8.27 9.97
CA LEU A 319 17.62 8.13 9.21
C LEU A 319 18.06 9.53 8.78
N ASP A 320 19.24 9.94 9.25
CA ASP A 320 19.79 11.28 9.04
C ASP A 320 20.99 11.26 8.10
N ASN A 321 21.46 12.43 7.68
CA ASN A 321 22.67 12.55 6.84
C ASN A 321 23.95 12.11 7.56
N GLY A 322 23.99 12.16 8.89
CA GLY A 322 25.19 11.92 9.70
C GLY A 322 25.29 10.54 10.36
N ALA A 323 24.44 9.58 9.98
CA ALA A 323 24.35 8.27 10.64
C ALA A 323 23.95 8.32 12.14
N GLY A 324 23.18 9.34 12.54
CA GLY A 324 22.76 9.56 13.94
C GLY A 324 21.55 8.73 14.38
N GLY A 325 20.82 8.13 13.43
CA GLY A 325 19.58 7.42 13.68
C GLY A 325 19.71 6.27 14.67
N ARG A 326 18.83 6.22 15.67
CA ARG A 326 18.80 5.12 16.64
C ARG A 326 17.42 4.91 17.23
N ILE A 327 17.06 3.65 17.46
CA ILE A 327 15.94 3.24 18.31
C ILE A 327 16.43 2.18 19.31
N ILE A 328 15.94 2.26 20.55
CA ILE A 328 16.31 1.35 21.64
C ILE A 328 15.02 0.76 22.20
N LYS A 329 14.94 -0.57 22.25
CA LYS A 329 13.88 -1.32 22.92
C LYS A 329 14.44 -2.05 24.14
N GLN A 330 13.68 -2.05 25.22
CA GLN A 330 14.04 -2.73 26.47
C GLN A 330 13.29 -4.05 26.57
N TYR A 331 14.02 -5.09 26.95
CA TYR A 331 13.49 -6.44 27.14
C TYR A 331 13.97 -7.02 28.47
N LYS A 332 13.31 -8.06 28.94
CA LYS A 332 13.77 -8.89 30.05
C LYS A 332 13.80 -10.34 29.63
N ALA A 333 14.89 -11.04 29.88
CA ALA A 333 14.90 -12.49 29.81
C ALA A 333 14.33 -13.02 31.13
N LYS A 334 13.31 -13.86 31.05
CA LYS A 334 12.66 -14.47 32.22
C LYS A 334 12.84 -15.98 32.19
N VAL A 335 13.40 -16.54 33.26
CA VAL A 335 13.45 -18.00 33.45
C VAL A 335 12.65 -18.40 34.68
N GLU A 336 11.80 -19.39 34.50
CA GLU A 336 10.95 -19.94 35.55
C GLU A 336 10.76 -21.45 35.38
N ALA A 337 10.42 -22.12 36.48
CA ALA A 337 10.13 -23.55 36.46
C ALA A 337 8.83 -23.83 35.70
N ILE A 338 8.80 -24.92 34.94
CA ILE A 338 7.59 -25.40 34.27
C ILE A 338 6.72 -26.10 35.32
N PRO A 339 5.47 -25.68 35.55
CA PRO A 339 4.59 -26.32 36.53
C PRO A 339 4.45 -27.83 36.27
N GLY A 340 4.71 -28.65 37.30
CA GLY A 340 4.62 -30.11 37.22
C GLY A 340 5.80 -30.81 36.55
N ALA A 341 6.78 -30.08 36.00
CA ALA A 341 7.97 -30.69 35.42
C ALA A 341 9.00 -31.07 36.51
N VAL A 342 9.70 -32.19 36.30
CA VAL A 342 10.83 -32.58 37.13
C VAL A 342 12.03 -31.71 36.77
N ILE A 343 12.58 -30.99 37.75
CA ILE A 343 13.81 -30.21 37.56
C ILE A 343 15.01 -31.15 37.56
N LYS A 344 15.83 -31.05 36.52
CA LYS A 344 17.07 -31.80 36.37
C LYS A 344 18.26 -30.86 36.51
N THR A 345 19.24 -31.26 37.33
CA THR A 345 20.45 -30.48 37.54
C THR A 345 21.36 -30.49 36.31
N GLY A 346 22.21 -29.47 36.23
CA GLY A 346 23.18 -29.28 35.14
C GLY A 346 23.15 -27.85 34.58
N ALA A 347 24.24 -27.46 33.94
CA ALA A 347 24.30 -26.19 33.22
C ALA A 347 23.32 -26.20 32.04
N PHE A 348 22.72 -25.04 31.77
CA PHE A 348 21.84 -24.83 30.62
C PHE A 348 22.16 -23.48 29.97
N SER A 349 21.86 -23.37 28.68
CA SER A 349 21.97 -22.12 27.93
C SER A 349 21.01 -22.14 26.75
N ALA A 350 20.67 -20.96 26.24
CA ALA A 350 19.90 -20.78 25.02
C ALA A 350 20.50 -19.64 24.21
N ALA A 351 20.54 -19.80 22.88
CA ALA A 351 21.03 -18.79 21.96
C ALA A 351 19.93 -18.42 20.98
N MET A 352 19.65 -17.12 20.88
CA MET A 352 18.64 -16.56 19.98
C MET A 352 19.29 -15.53 19.07
N THR A 353 18.78 -15.41 17.85
CA THR A 353 19.19 -14.38 16.91
C THR A 353 18.12 -13.29 16.88
N VAL A 354 18.52 -12.04 17.11
CA VAL A 354 17.62 -10.89 16.94
C VAL A 354 17.79 -10.33 15.53
N ILE A 355 16.70 -10.26 14.79
CA ILE A 355 16.67 -9.73 13.43
C ILE A 355 15.84 -8.45 13.43
N VAL A 356 16.39 -7.38 12.87
CA VAL A 356 15.68 -6.13 12.65
C VAL A 356 15.56 -5.92 11.14
N THR A 357 14.34 -5.62 10.67
CA THR A 357 14.03 -5.45 9.24
C THR A 357 13.39 -4.09 8.99
N TYR A 358 13.73 -3.43 7.89
CA TYR A 358 12.99 -2.26 7.41
C TYR A 358 11.67 -2.69 6.78
N ASN A 359 10.56 -2.08 7.21
CA ASN A 359 9.23 -2.34 6.69
C ASN A 359 8.86 -1.44 5.50
#